data_AF-A0A920N482-F1
#
_entry.id   AF-A0A920N482-F1
#
_cell.length_a   1.000
_cell.length_b   1.000
_cell.length_c   1.000
_cell.angle_alpha   90.00
_cell.angle_beta   90.00
_cell.angle_gamma   90.00
#
_symmetry.space_group_name_H-M   'P 1'
#
loop_
_entity.id
_entity.type
_entity.pdbx_description
1 polymer ?
#
loop_
_entity_poly.entity_id
_entity_poly.type
_entity_poly.pdbx_seq_one_letter_code
_entity_poly.pdbx_strand_id
1 'polypeptide(L)'
;MTPVLDFAKRHDIEVLEDCAQAFTGPDWTGTPGCLASMFSFGTIKTSTALGGALVTIRDPELANAVIREHDNWPVQRRLSFASRFARACLMKLLAYRPMFFAFRLTLSLCRRNFDHVLNNFARGFPGADLVPQIERRPCTPLLALMCRRLLRFDSETLARRTAIGERLRCATRPAAALLGHQGDNHTFWVFPVLSHDPQSLISRLRHEGFDATQGASMEIIVPPDGRADTATTIRTAFDRIVYLPLSSPFPTRKSNAWAAWSASRKPEAGDCPTYFFFLPAAFFPAGLTTNHRNSERSVRRGIGAVATATGTFSPSTRPKIRNVPPTALPSGLR
;
A
#
# COMPACT_ATOMS: atom_id res chain seq x y z
N MET A 1 8.90 -8.62 -8.44
CA MET A 1 9.57 -7.47 -9.09
C MET A 1 10.72 -7.90 -10.00
N THR A 2 11.52 -8.90 -9.61
CA THR A 2 12.69 -9.38 -10.37
C THR A 2 12.46 -9.58 -11.88
N PRO A 3 11.38 -10.24 -12.35
CA PRO A 3 11.18 -10.43 -13.79
C PRO A 3 11.02 -9.12 -14.58
N VAL A 4 10.44 -8.08 -13.95
CA VAL A 4 10.27 -6.76 -14.56
C VAL A 4 11.61 -6.05 -14.66
N LEU A 5 12.43 -6.10 -13.61
CA LEU A 5 13.77 -5.51 -13.59
C LEU A 5 14.71 -6.19 -14.59
N ASP A 6 14.67 -7.53 -14.69
CA ASP A 6 15.48 -8.28 -15.65
C ASP A 6 15.10 -7.94 -17.10
N PHE A 7 13.80 -7.81 -17.37
CA PHE A 7 13.32 -7.34 -18.66
C PHE A 7 13.81 -5.93 -18.94
N ALA A 8 13.59 -4.99 -18.01
CA ALA A 8 13.94 -3.59 -18.19
C ALA A 8 15.45 -3.41 -18.43
N LYS A 9 16.29 -4.12 -17.66
CA LYS A 9 17.75 -4.13 -17.83
C LYS A 9 18.20 -4.64 -19.20
N ARG A 10 17.57 -5.70 -19.74
CA ARG A 10 17.89 -6.22 -21.08
C ARG A 10 17.52 -5.25 -22.21
N HIS A 11 16.63 -4.31 -21.94
CA HIS A 11 16.09 -3.38 -22.92
C HIS A 11 16.49 -1.92 -22.66
N ASP A 12 17.41 -1.67 -21.71
CA ASP A 12 17.85 -0.33 -21.32
C ASP A 12 16.68 0.59 -20.92
N ILE A 13 15.74 0.03 -20.15
CA ILE A 13 14.56 0.73 -19.65
C ILE A 13 14.73 1.01 -18.17
N GLU A 14 14.57 2.27 -17.79
CA GLU A 14 14.53 2.67 -16.38
C GLU A 14 13.20 2.32 -15.72
N VAL A 15 13.26 1.88 -14.47
CA VAL A 15 12.07 1.45 -13.71
C VAL A 15 11.78 2.41 -12.57
N LEU A 16 10.61 3.04 -12.61
CA LEU A 16 10.04 3.76 -11.48
C LEU A 16 8.99 2.87 -10.81
N GLU A 17 9.11 2.66 -9.51
CA GLU A 17 8.10 1.92 -8.76
C GLU A 17 7.16 2.83 -7.96
N ASP A 18 5.85 2.63 -8.14
CA ASP A 18 4.82 3.24 -7.32
C ASP A 18 4.56 2.36 -6.08
N CYS A 19 5.11 2.81 -4.95
CA CYS A 19 4.98 2.18 -3.64
C CYS A 19 3.94 2.89 -2.76
N ALA A 20 3.07 3.73 -3.33
CA ALA A 20 2.07 4.51 -2.61
C ALA A 20 1.06 3.66 -1.82
N GLN A 21 0.95 2.35 -2.14
CA GLN A 21 0.06 1.41 -1.46
C GLN A 21 0.83 0.25 -0.79
N ALA A 22 2.16 0.23 -0.90
CA ALA A 22 3.01 -0.90 -0.47
C ALA A 22 3.89 -0.59 0.75
N PHE A 23 3.87 0.63 1.28
CA PHE A 23 4.74 1.03 2.39
C PHE A 23 4.66 0.07 3.60
N THR A 24 5.79 -0.56 3.92
CA THR A 24 5.94 -1.58 4.97
C THR A 24 6.76 -1.11 6.17
N GLY A 25 7.37 0.08 6.10
CA GLY A 25 8.18 0.65 7.16
C GLY A 25 9.36 1.46 6.62
N PRO A 26 10.06 2.23 7.48
CA PRO A 26 11.17 3.09 7.07
C PRO A 26 12.42 2.30 6.63
N ASP A 27 12.56 1.05 7.08
CA ASP A 27 13.71 0.20 6.74
C ASP A 27 13.72 -0.24 5.26
N TRP A 28 12.56 -0.17 4.61
CA TRP A 28 12.43 -0.45 3.19
C TRP A 28 12.36 0.85 2.39
N THR A 29 13.41 1.11 1.62
CA THR A 29 13.56 2.31 0.78
C THR A 29 13.30 2.04 -0.70
N GLY A 30 12.64 0.93 -1.02
CA GLY A 30 12.31 0.52 -2.39
C GLY A 30 13.18 -0.61 -2.93
N THR A 31 12.75 -1.20 -4.05
CA THR A 31 13.40 -2.36 -4.67
C THR A 31 14.75 -1.96 -5.26
N PRO A 32 15.86 -2.68 -4.92
CA PRO A 32 17.13 -2.48 -5.60
C PRO A 32 17.01 -2.69 -7.11
N GLY A 33 17.57 -1.79 -7.91
CA GLY A 33 17.50 -1.83 -9.38
C GLY A 33 16.44 -0.92 -9.99
N CYS A 34 15.52 -0.38 -9.20
CA CYS A 34 14.65 0.72 -9.64
C CYS A 34 15.40 2.05 -9.64
N LEU A 35 15.12 2.92 -10.61
CA LEU A 35 15.63 4.30 -10.70
C LEU A 35 15.15 5.12 -9.48
N ALA A 36 13.86 5.01 -9.19
CA ALA A 36 13.22 5.69 -8.07
C ALA A 36 12.07 4.87 -7.48
N SER A 37 11.77 5.10 -6.21
CA SER A 37 10.64 4.49 -5.51
C SER A 37 9.80 5.54 -4.82
N MET A 38 8.49 5.52 -5.08
CA MET A 38 7.58 6.60 -4.68
C MET A 38 6.61 6.13 -3.60
N PHE A 39 6.61 6.80 -2.45
CA PHE A 39 5.78 6.47 -1.30
C PHE A 39 4.79 7.59 -1.00
N SER A 40 3.57 7.24 -0.62
CA SER A 40 2.52 8.20 -0.29
C SER A 40 2.16 8.15 1.20
N PHE A 41 2.03 9.33 1.79
CA PHE A 41 1.59 9.54 3.17
C PHE A 41 0.22 10.20 3.22
N GLY A 42 -0.57 10.04 2.15
CA GLY A 42 -1.94 10.54 2.03
C GLY A 42 -2.91 9.97 3.07
N THR A 43 -4.10 10.55 3.15
CA THR A 43 -5.10 10.34 4.22
C THR A 43 -5.38 8.86 4.53
N ILE A 44 -5.57 8.04 3.50
CA ILE A 44 -5.96 6.64 3.60
C ILE A 44 -4.78 5.65 3.57
N LYS A 45 -3.53 6.13 3.64
CA LYS A 45 -2.32 5.30 3.51
C LYS A 45 -1.91 4.68 4.85
N THR A 46 -1.15 3.57 4.80
CA THR A 46 -0.71 2.79 5.97
C THR A 46 -0.09 3.65 7.06
N SER A 47 0.80 4.59 6.71
CA SER A 47 1.45 5.50 7.66
C SER A 47 1.04 6.97 7.41
N THR A 48 -0.26 7.24 7.34
CA THR A 48 -0.80 8.56 6.97
C THR A 48 -0.22 9.74 7.77
N ALA A 49 0.25 10.76 7.04
CA ALA A 49 0.55 12.10 7.55
C ALA A 49 -0.47 13.13 7.01
N LEU A 50 -1.64 12.66 6.56
CA LEU A 50 -2.71 13.47 5.95
C LEU A 50 -2.25 14.24 4.69
N GLY A 51 -1.21 13.72 4.03
CA GLY A 51 -0.53 14.33 2.90
C GLY A 51 0.96 14.01 2.88
N GLY A 52 1.64 14.44 1.82
CA GLY A 52 3.06 14.22 1.63
C GLY A 52 3.41 12.93 0.90
N ALA A 53 4.63 12.90 0.38
CA ALA A 53 5.22 11.79 -0.34
C ALA A 53 6.72 11.73 -0.03
N LEU A 54 7.31 10.54 -0.16
CA LEU A 54 8.75 10.33 -0.12
C LEU A 54 9.15 9.70 -1.44
N VAL A 55 10.21 10.20 -2.07
CA VAL A 55 10.82 9.57 -3.24
C VAL A 55 12.24 9.18 -2.83
N THR A 56 12.58 7.91 -3.03
CA THR A 56 13.94 7.41 -2.83
C THR A 56 14.60 7.25 -4.20
N ILE A 57 15.82 7.77 -4.33
CA ILE A 57 16.64 7.70 -5.54
C ILE A 57 18.02 7.25 -5.09
N ARG A 58 18.56 6.20 -5.71
CA ARG A 58 19.85 5.62 -5.32
C ARG A 58 21.04 6.30 -5.96
N ASP A 59 20.87 6.79 -7.19
CA ASP A 59 21.89 7.58 -7.88
C ASP A 59 22.00 8.97 -7.22
N PRO A 60 23.16 9.32 -6.63
CA PRO A 60 23.34 10.62 -6.01
C PRO A 60 23.26 11.79 -7.01
N GLU A 61 23.63 11.60 -8.27
CA GLU A 61 23.59 12.67 -9.27
C GLU A 61 22.14 13.01 -9.64
N LEU A 62 21.35 12.00 -9.98
CA LEU A 62 19.91 12.16 -10.20
C LEU A 62 19.20 12.69 -8.96
N ALA A 63 19.51 12.17 -7.77
CA ALA A 63 18.90 12.64 -6.52
C ALA A 63 19.14 14.15 -6.32
N ASN A 64 20.38 14.61 -6.54
CA ASN A 64 20.73 16.01 -6.43
C ASN A 64 20.05 16.86 -7.51
N ALA A 65 19.89 16.35 -8.74
CA ALA A 65 19.16 17.04 -9.80
C ALA A 65 17.68 17.21 -9.45
N VAL A 66 17.03 16.15 -8.95
CA VAL A 66 15.63 16.19 -8.50
C VAL A 66 15.45 17.14 -7.32
N ILE A 67 16.39 17.16 -6.36
CA ILE A 67 16.36 18.10 -5.23
C ILE A 67 16.45 19.55 -5.72
N ARG A 68 17.38 19.86 -6.63
CA ARG A 68 17.53 21.21 -7.21
C ARG A 68 16.25 21.67 -7.89
N GLU A 69 15.61 20.80 -8.66
CA GLU A 69 14.34 21.13 -9.32
C GLU A 69 13.21 21.32 -8.29
N HIS A 70 13.10 20.42 -7.32
CA HIS A 70 12.10 20.49 -6.27
C HIS A 70 12.25 21.74 -5.38
N ASP A 71 13.46 22.26 -5.20
CA ASP A 71 13.71 23.47 -4.42
C ASP A 71 13.13 24.73 -5.08
N ASN A 72 12.93 24.72 -6.39
CA ASN A 72 12.25 25.80 -7.14
C ASN A 72 10.73 25.82 -6.93
N TRP A 73 10.14 24.76 -6.38
CA TRP A 73 8.70 24.69 -6.17
C TRP A 73 8.25 25.52 -4.96
N PRO A 74 7.09 26.17 -5.01
CA PRO A 74 6.59 26.95 -3.90
C PRO A 74 6.21 26.07 -2.69
N VAL A 75 6.57 26.51 -1.49
CA VAL A 75 6.19 25.83 -0.25
C VAL A 75 4.67 25.89 -0.04
N GLN A 76 4.07 24.75 0.31
CA GLN A 76 2.66 24.65 0.66
C GLN A 76 2.31 25.60 1.83
N ARG A 77 1.15 26.26 1.75
CA ARG A 77 0.67 27.11 2.86
C ARG A 77 0.34 26.25 4.08
N ARG A 78 0.79 26.67 5.27
CA ARG A 78 0.49 25.99 6.55
C ARG A 78 -1.01 25.85 6.80
N LEU A 79 -1.81 26.87 6.45
CA LEU A 79 -3.26 26.86 6.59
C LEU A 79 -3.93 25.78 5.72
N SER A 80 -3.39 25.52 4.53
CA SER A 80 -3.90 24.44 3.66
C SER A 80 -3.72 23.07 4.34
N PHE A 81 -2.57 22.84 4.97
CA PHE A 81 -2.35 21.62 5.76
C PHE A 81 -3.20 21.59 7.03
N ALA A 82 -3.32 22.71 7.76
CA ALA A 82 -4.18 22.79 8.94
C ALA A 82 -5.65 22.49 8.61
N SER A 83 -6.16 22.94 7.45
CA SER A 83 -7.50 22.59 6.96
C SER A 83 -7.65 21.08 6.73
N ARG A 84 -6.66 20.42 6.11
CA ARG A 84 -6.65 18.96 5.93
C ARG A 84 -6.64 18.23 7.29
N PHE A 85 -5.85 18.72 8.23
CA PHE A 85 -5.81 18.20 9.60
C PHE A 85 -7.17 18.33 10.30
N ALA A 86 -7.79 19.51 10.23
CA ALA A 86 -9.11 19.76 10.80
C ALA A 86 -10.19 18.85 10.19
N ARG A 87 -10.18 18.64 8.86
CA ARG A 87 -11.08 17.68 8.19
C ARG A 87 -10.88 16.26 8.71
N ALA A 88 -9.64 15.81 8.88
CA ALA A 88 -9.36 14.48 9.42
C ALA A 88 -9.85 14.32 10.86
N CYS A 89 -9.65 15.34 11.70
CA CYS A 89 -10.20 15.37 13.06
C CYS A 89 -11.72 15.31 13.06
N LEU A 90 -12.38 16.08 12.20
CA LEU A 90 -13.84 16.05 12.04
C LEU A 90 -14.31 14.65 11.60
N MET A 91 -13.63 14.00 10.66
CA MET A 91 -13.99 12.64 10.24
C MET A 91 -13.84 11.64 11.39
N LYS A 92 -12.77 11.74 12.17
CA LYS A 92 -12.57 10.89 13.35
C LYS A 92 -13.66 11.12 14.40
N LEU A 93 -14.10 12.37 14.55
CA LEU A 93 -15.21 12.74 15.43
C LEU A 93 -16.53 12.14 14.91
N LEU A 94 -16.85 12.31 13.63
CA LEU A 94 -18.04 11.72 13.00
C LEU A 94 -18.04 10.19 13.00
N ALA A 95 -16.89 9.55 13.09
CA ALA A 95 -16.78 8.10 13.24
C ALA A 95 -17.26 7.59 14.62
N TYR A 96 -17.48 8.47 15.60
CA TYR A 96 -18.04 8.09 16.90
C TYR A 96 -19.54 7.78 16.78
N ARG A 97 -20.00 6.66 17.36
CA ARG A 97 -21.34 6.07 17.15
C ARG A 97 -22.52 7.06 17.18
N PRO A 98 -22.71 7.90 18.21
CA PRO A 98 -23.83 8.85 18.26
C PRO A 98 -23.72 9.95 17.18
N MET A 99 -22.50 10.40 16.87
CA MET A 99 -22.27 11.40 15.84
C MET A 99 -22.45 10.83 14.43
N PHE A 100 -22.04 9.58 14.23
CA PHE A 100 -22.29 8.84 13.00
C PHE A 100 -23.78 8.65 12.75
N PHE A 101 -24.55 8.29 13.79
CA PHE A 101 -26.00 8.14 13.69
C PHE A 101 -26.68 9.48 13.34
N ALA A 102 -26.36 10.55 14.07
CA ALA A 102 -26.89 11.88 13.79
C ALA A 102 -26.55 12.32 12.36
N PHE A 103 -25.31 12.13 11.92
CA PHE A 103 -24.85 12.48 10.58
C PHE A 103 -25.57 11.68 9.48
N ARG A 104 -25.76 10.36 9.65
CA ARG A 104 -26.52 9.55 8.69
C ARG A 104 -27.99 9.97 8.62
N LEU A 105 -28.60 10.31 9.76
CA LEU A 105 -29.97 10.80 9.80
C LEU A 105 -30.09 12.11 9.02
N THR A 106 -29.18 13.06 9.23
CA THR A 106 -29.16 14.34 8.49
C THR A 106 -28.97 14.12 6.98
N LEU A 107 -28.04 13.24 6.57
CA LEU A 107 -27.81 12.96 5.15
C LEU A 107 -29.00 12.26 4.49
N SER A 108 -29.69 11.37 5.22
CA SER A 108 -30.91 10.72 4.75
C SER A 108 -32.03 11.74 4.53
N LEU A 109 -32.17 12.73 5.41
CA LEU A 109 -33.11 13.83 5.26
C LEU A 109 -32.77 14.73 4.07
N CYS A 110 -31.48 14.93 3.79
CA CYS A 110 -31.00 15.75 2.68
C CYS A 110 -30.87 15.01 1.32
N ARG A 111 -31.23 13.72 1.23
CA ARG A 111 -31.08 12.87 0.02
C ARG A 111 -29.68 12.91 -0.64
N ARG A 112 -28.61 13.03 0.16
CA ARG A 112 -27.22 13.05 -0.36
C ARG A 112 -26.54 11.68 -0.22
N ASN A 113 -25.76 11.26 -1.22
CA ASN A 113 -25.00 10.01 -1.20
C ASN A 113 -23.78 10.11 -0.26
N PHE A 114 -23.78 9.30 0.80
CA PHE A 114 -22.74 9.26 1.83
C PHE A 114 -21.35 8.95 1.25
N ASP A 115 -21.24 7.99 0.34
CA ASP A 115 -19.97 7.53 -0.22
C ASP A 115 -19.32 8.63 -1.05
N HIS A 116 -20.12 9.38 -1.81
CA HIS A 116 -19.64 10.49 -2.61
C HIS A 116 -19.09 11.63 -1.73
N VAL A 117 -19.75 11.93 -0.60
CA VAL A 117 -19.25 12.91 0.36
C VAL A 117 -17.92 12.42 0.96
N LEU A 118 -17.87 11.18 1.45
CA LEU A 118 -16.67 10.66 2.11
C LEU A 118 -15.47 10.59 1.14
N ASN A 119 -15.69 10.11 -0.09
CA ASN A 119 -14.65 10.05 -1.12
C ASN A 119 -14.12 11.45 -1.48
N ASN A 120 -15.00 12.46 -1.57
CA ASN A 120 -14.59 13.83 -1.88
C ASN A 120 -13.84 14.49 -0.72
N PHE A 121 -14.21 14.15 0.52
CA PHE A 121 -13.49 14.62 1.71
C PHE A 121 -12.12 13.95 1.88
N ALA A 122 -11.98 12.70 1.45
CA ALA A 122 -10.71 11.97 1.48
C ALA A 122 -9.76 12.35 0.34
N ARG A 123 -10.27 12.93 -0.76
CA ARG A 123 -9.46 13.37 -1.90
C ARG A 123 -8.46 14.46 -1.51
N GLY A 124 -7.20 14.24 -1.87
CA GLY A 124 -6.11 15.18 -1.59
C GLY A 124 -6.13 16.43 -2.46
N PHE A 125 -6.57 16.31 -3.72
CA PHE A 125 -6.48 17.34 -4.75
C PHE A 125 -7.84 17.48 -5.44
N PRO A 126 -8.64 18.52 -5.10
CA PRO A 126 -9.89 18.81 -5.78
C PRO A 126 -9.66 19.59 -7.08
N GLY A 127 -10.53 19.41 -8.09
CA GLY A 127 -10.49 20.17 -9.34
C GLY A 127 -9.71 19.50 -10.48
N ALA A 128 -9.66 20.17 -11.64
CA ALA A 128 -9.07 19.66 -12.88
C ALA A 128 -7.54 19.89 -12.96
N ASP A 129 -7.04 20.99 -12.38
CA ASP A 129 -5.62 21.37 -12.49
C ASP A 129 -4.77 20.65 -11.44
N LEU A 130 -4.40 19.40 -11.71
CA LEU A 130 -3.61 18.59 -10.79
C LEU A 130 -2.18 19.12 -10.63
N VAL A 131 -1.52 19.46 -11.74
CA VAL A 131 -0.08 19.81 -11.78
C VAL A 131 0.26 20.96 -10.83
N PRO A 132 -0.41 22.13 -10.88
CA PRO A 132 -0.08 23.24 -9.96
C PRO A 132 -0.37 22.95 -8.47
N GLN A 133 -1.18 21.93 -8.18
CA GLN A 133 -1.49 21.52 -6.82
C GLN A 133 -0.44 20.56 -6.25
N ILE A 134 0.20 19.75 -7.11
CA ILE A 134 1.24 18.79 -6.71
C ILE A 134 2.65 19.40 -6.75
N GLU A 135 2.87 20.45 -7.55
CA GLU A 135 4.12 21.23 -7.60
C GLU A 135 4.30 22.12 -6.36
N ARG A 136 4.31 21.48 -5.18
CA ARG A 136 4.40 22.15 -3.88
C ARG A 136 5.34 21.39 -2.96
N ARG A 137 6.28 22.13 -2.35
CA ARG A 137 7.11 21.60 -1.28
C ARG A 137 6.28 21.45 0.00
N PRO A 138 6.53 20.41 0.83
CA PRO A 138 5.80 20.23 2.08
C PRO A 138 6.08 21.38 3.06
N CYS A 139 5.06 21.82 3.79
CA CYS A 139 5.25 22.80 4.85
C CYS A 139 5.88 22.16 6.10
N THR A 140 6.51 22.98 6.96
CA THR A 140 7.19 22.51 8.18
C THR A 140 6.33 21.59 9.07
N PRO A 141 5.03 21.89 9.33
CA PRO A 141 4.18 20.99 10.12
C PRO A 141 3.95 19.61 9.46
N LEU A 142 3.84 19.57 8.12
CA LEU A 142 3.72 18.32 7.38
C LEU A 142 5.01 17.49 7.48
N LEU A 143 6.17 18.12 7.29
CA LEU A 143 7.47 17.48 7.47
C LEU A 143 7.64 16.91 8.87
N ALA A 144 7.26 17.67 9.92
CA ALA A 144 7.32 17.21 11.30
C ALA A 144 6.42 15.98 11.55
N LEU A 145 5.21 15.97 10.98
CA LEU A 145 4.31 14.83 11.09
C LEU A 145 4.85 13.61 10.33
N MET A 146 5.35 13.78 9.11
CA MET A 146 5.97 12.70 8.33
C MET A 146 7.17 12.10 9.07
N CYS A 147 8.08 12.94 9.59
CA CYS A 147 9.21 12.50 10.41
C CYS A 147 8.75 11.69 11.62
N ARG A 148 7.73 12.16 12.36
CA ARG A 148 7.14 11.41 13.46
C ARG A 148 6.55 10.07 13.02
N ARG A 149 5.91 9.99 11.84
CA ARG A 149 5.32 8.75 11.30
C ARG A 149 6.38 7.72 10.90
N LEU A 150 7.52 8.18 10.39
CA LEU A 150 8.65 7.32 10.06
C LEU A 150 9.33 6.81 11.34
N LEU A 151 9.66 7.70 12.28
CA LEU A 151 10.36 7.34 13.53
C LEU A 151 9.52 6.49 14.50
N ARG A 152 8.20 6.63 14.45
CA ARG A 152 7.27 5.88 15.32
C ARG A 152 6.41 4.90 14.52
N PHE A 153 6.97 4.37 13.44
CA PHE A 153 6.27 3.38 12.64
C PHE A 153 5.96 2.14 13.48
N ASP A 154 4.69 1.72 13.48
CA ASP A 154 4.20 0.57 14.24
C ASP A 154 4.15 -0.67 13.34
N SER A 155 5.26 -1.41 13.32
CA SER A 155 5.39 -2.64 12.56
C SER A 155 4.47 -3.75 13.07
N GLU A 156 4.13 -3.76 14.36
CA GLU A 156 3.22 -4.75 14.93
C GLU A 156 1.78 -4.56 14.43
N THR A 157 1.30 -3.33 14.34
CA THR A 157 -0.03 -3.03 13.76
C THR A 157 -0.09 -3.49 12.30
N LEU A 158 0.98 -3.28 11.53
CA LEU A 158 1.08 -3.78 10.17
C LEU A 158 1.06 -5.31 10.11
N ALA A 159 1.83 -5.97 10.99
CA ALA A 159 1.88 -7.43 11.08
C ALA A 159 0.50 -8.01 11.46
N ARG A 160 -0.21 -7.39 12.41
CA ARG A 160 -1.59 -7.76 12.77
C ARG A 160 -2.55 -7.64 11.58
N ARG A 161 -2.50 -6.52 10.84
CA ARG A 161 -3.32 -6.34 9.62
C ARG A 161 -3.02 -7.43 8.60
N THR A 162 -1.74 -7.73 8.39
CA THR A 162 -1.27 -8.77 7.47
C THR A 162 -1.79 -10.14 7.87
N ALA A 163 -1.67 -10.52 9.14
CA ALA A 163 -2.17 -11.81 9.64
C ALA A 163 -3.70 -11.95 9.50
N ILE A 164 -4.46 -10.87 9.73
CA ILE A 164 -5.92 -10.88 9.52
C ILE A 164 -6.24 -11.00 8.03
N GLY A 165 -5.56 -10.22 7.18
CA GLY A 165 -5.72 -10.29 5.73
C GLY A 165 -5.47 -11.68 5.18
N GLU A 166 -4.42 -12.37 5.66
CA GLU A 166 -4.14 -13.76 5.30
C GLU A 166 -5.24 -14.73 5.71
N ARG A 167 -5.77 -14.60 6.93
CA ARG A 167 -6.91 -15.42 7.38
C ARG A 167 -8.15 -15.21 6.50
N LEU A 168 -8.46 -13.95 6.18
CA LEU A 168 -9.59 -13.62 5.31
C LEU A 168 -9.36 -14.10 3.88
N ARG A 169 -8.13 -14.02 3.37
CA ARG A 169 -7.75 -14.57 2.07
C ARG A 169 -8.06 -16.07 2.03
N CYS A 170 -7.60 -16.83 3.01
CA CYS A 170 -7.87 -18.27 3.10
C CYS A 170 -9.37 -18.59 3.17
N ALA A 171 -10.15 -17.81 3.94
CA ALA A 171 -11.60 -18.02 4.05
C ALA A 171 -12.39 -17.61 2.80
N THR A 172 -11.89 -16.64 2.03
CA THR A 172 -12.61 -16.06 0.89
C THR A 172 -12.29 -16.77 -0.42
N ARG A 173 -11.06 -17.31 -0.59
CA ARG A 173 -10.62 -17.98 -1.84
C ARG A 173 -11.56 -19.08 -2.36
N PRO A 174 -12.22 -19.89 -1.53
CA PRO A 174 -13.17 -20.89 -2.03
C PRO A 174 -14.44 -20.30 -2.66
N ALA A 175 -14.79 -19.06 -2.30
CA ALA A 175 -16.07 -18.43 -2.65
C ALA A 175 -15.93 -17.22 -3.58
N ALA A 176 -14.72 -16.68 -3.77
CA ALA A 176 -14.47 -15.56 -4.68
C ALA A 176 -13.00 -15.50 -5.12
N ALA A 177 -12.79 -15.05 -6.36
CA ALA A 177 -11.47 -14.71 -6.86
C ALA A 177 -10.95 -13.40 -6.25
N LEU A 178 -9.65 -13.36 -5.95
CA LEU A 178 -8.98 -12.22 -5.33
C LEU A 178 -7.97 -11.62 -6.31
N LEU A 179 -8.03 -10.32 -6.56
CA LEU A 179 -7.02 -9.67 -7.38
C LEU A 179 -5.71 -9.43 -6.60
N GLY A 180 -4.57 -9.51 -7.30
CA GLY A 180 -3.25 -9.29 -6.69
C GLY A 180 -2.77 -10.41 -5.76
N HIS A 181 -3.49 -11.54 -5.69
CA HIS A 181 -3.17 -12.64 -4.77
C HIS A 181 -1.85 -13.37 -5.06
N GLN A 182 -1.25 -13.13 -6.23
CA GLN A 182 0.02 -13.72 -6.67
C GLN A 182 1.23 -12.87 -6.27
N GLY A 183 1.03 -11.69 -5.67
CA GLY A 183 2.13 -10.89 -5.15
C GLY A 183 2.83 -11.59 -3.98
N ASP A 184 4.16 -11.58 -3.98
CA ASP A 184 4.98 -12.26 -2.96
C ASP A 184 4.79 -11.68 -1.56
N ASN A 185 4.52 -10.37 -1.47
CA ASN A 185 4.36 -9.63 -0.22
C ASN A 185 3.05 -8.86 -0.25
N HIS A 186 2.15 -9.16 0.69
CA HIS A 186 0.85 -8.52 0.76
C HIS A 186 0.59 -7.96 2.16
N THR A 187 0.50 -6.64 2.28
CA THR A 187 0.16 -6.00 3.56
C THR A 187 -1.33 -5.67 3.69
N PHE A 188 -2.12 -6.02 2.68
CA PHE A 188 -3.58 -5.84 2.65
C PHE A 188 -4.00 -4.39 2.95
N TRP A 189 -3.38 -3.43 2.27
CA TRP A 189 -3.85 -2.04 2.28
C TRP A 189 -5.30 -1.94 1.79
N VAL A 190 -5.63 -2.72 0.77
CA VAL A 190 -7.00 -3.03 0.32
C VAL A 190 -7.16 -4.54 0.17
N PHE A 191 -8.41 -4.99 0.15
CA PHE A 191 -8.77 -6.39 -0.05
C PHE A 191 -9.77 -6.50 -1.21
N PRO A 192 -9.30 -6.67 -2.46
CA PRO A 192 -10.15 -6.72 -3.64
C PRO A 192 -10.69 -8.13 -3.94
N VAL A 193 -12.01 -8.27 -4.01
CA VAL A 193 -12.70 -9.48 -4.51
C VAL A 193 -13.37 -9.19 -5.85
N LEU A 194 -13.44 -10.20 -6.71
CA LEU A 194 -14.26 -10.15 -7.92
C LEU A 194 -15.68 -10.64 -7.61
N SER A 195 -16.68 -9.91 -8.09
CA SER A 195 -18.09 -10.28 -8.00
C SER A 195 -18.73 -10.28 -9.39
N HIS A 196 -19.62 -11.22 -9.66
CA HIS A 196 -20.49 -11.17 -10.85
C HIS A 196 -21.56 -10.08 -10.72
N ASP A 197 -22.01 -9.82 -9.49
CA ASP A 197 -22.95 -8.74 -9.16
C ASP A 197 -22.36 -7.88 -8.02
N PRO A 198 -21.55 -6.87 -8.36
CA PRO A 198 -20.90 -6.00 -7.37
C PRO A 198 -21.90 -5.24 -6.50
N GLN A 199 -23.00 -4.74 -7.08
CA GLN A 199 -23.95 -3.88 -6.39
C GLN A 199 -24.76 -4.67 -5.35
N SER A 200 -25.19 -5.88 -5.68
CA SER A 200 -25.84 -6.79 -4.73
C SER A 200 -24.88 -7.26 -3.64
N LEU A 201 -23.62 -7.55 -3.98
CA LEU A 201 -22.62 -7.91 -2.98
C LEU A 201 -22.38 -6.76 -1.98
N ILE A 202 -22.19 -5.54 -2.47
CA ILE A 202 -21.99 -4.34 -1.62
C ILE A 202 -23.19 -4.12 -0.72
N SER A 203 -24.40 -4.20 -1.27
CA SER A 203 -25.64 -4.00 -0.50
C SER A 203 -25.78 -5.03 0.62
N ARG A 204 -25.49 -6.31 0.34
CA ARG A 204 -25.50 -7.39 1.34
C ARG A 204 -24.43 -7.17 2.42
N LEU A 205 -23.19 -6.88 2.02
CA LEU A 205 -22.09 -6.64 2.97
C LEU A 205 -22.38 -5.45 3.88
N ARG A 206 -22.94 -4.37 3.34
CA ARG A 206 -23.34 -3.19 4.12
C ARG A 206 -24.48 -3.49 5.09
N HIS A 207 -25.44 -4.31 4.69
CA HIS A 207 -26.49 -4.79 5.59
C HIS A 207 -25.92 -5.59 6.78
N GLU A 208 -24.90 -6.41 6.52
CA GLU A 208 -24.14 -7.16 7.54
C GLU A 208 -23.13 -6.28 8.33
N GLY A 209 -23.08 -4.97 8.07
CA GLY A 209 -22.22 -4.03 8.78
C GLY A 209 -20.76 -3.99 8.31
N PHE A 210 -20.49 -4.44 7.09
CA PHE A 210 -19.22 -4.31 6.39
C PHE A 210 -19.31 -3.19 5.34
N ASP A 211 -18.48 -2.17 5.49
CA ASP A 211 -18.42 -1.04 4.57
C ASP A 211 -17.62 -1.39 3.30
N ALA A 212 -18.25 -2.18 2.43
CA ALA A 212 -17.70 -2.53 1.12
C ALA A 212 -17.99 -1.43 0.09
N THR A 213 -17.12 -1.29 -0.91
CA THR A 213 -17.22 -0.24 -1.94
C THR A 213 -16.60 -0.68 -3.26
N GLN A 214 -16.88 0.04 -4.35
CA GLN A 214 -16.10 -0.03 -5.58
C GLN A 214 -15.19 1.21 -5.67
N GLY A 215 -14.00 1.00 -6.20
CA GLY A 215 -13.05 2.08 -6.45
C GLY A 215 -13.40 2.81 -7.75
N ALA A 216 -13.24 4.13 -7.76
CA ALA A 216 -13.50 4.98 -8.93
C ALA A 216 -12.26 5.76 -9.37
N SER A 217 -11.08 5.47 -8.80
CA SER A 217 -9.87 6.28 -8.96
C SER A 217 -8.76 5.61 -9.79
N MET A 218 -9.06 4.47 -10.40
CA MET A 218 -8.13 3.79 -11.30
C MET A 218 -8.74 3.79 -12.69
N GLU A 219 -7.89 3.77 -13.70
CA GLU A 219 -8.30 3.76 -15.09
C GLU A 219 -7.39 2.79 -15.85
N ILE A 220 -7.96 2.12 -16.85
CA ILE A 220 -7.20 1.23 -17.72
C ILE A 220 -6.74 2.04 -18.92
N ILE A 221 -5.43 2.25 -19.00
CA ILE A 221 -4.82 2.95 -20.12
C ILE A 221 -5.07 2.16 -21.41
N VAL A 222 -5.54 2.86 -22.45
CA VAL A 222 -5.70 2.28 -23.79
C VAL A 222 -4.33 2.23 -24.46
N PRO A 223 -3.95 1.10 -25.09
CA PRO A 223 -2.69 1.04 -25.82
C PRO A 223 -2.66 2.11 -26.93
N PRO A 224 -1.51 2.78 -27.14
CA PRO A 224 -1.38 3.77 -28.21
C PRO A 224 -1.52 3.12 -29.60
N ASP A 225 -1.96 3.93 -30.56
CA ASP A 225 -2.46 3.59 -31.90
C ASP A 225 -1.93 2.30 -32.53
N GLY A 226 -2.86 1.40 -32.87
CA GLY A 226 -2.61 0.19 -33.66
C GLY A 226 -1.99 -0.99 -32.90
N ARG A 227 -1.65 -0.83 -31.62
CA ARG A 227 -1.13 -1.94 -30.81
C ARG A 227 -2.26 -2.80 -30.25
N ALA A 228 -2.02 -4.12 -30.23
CA ALA A 228 -2.95 -5.06 -29.64
C ALA A 228 -3.14 -4.78 -28.15
N ASP A 229 -4.39 -4.81 -27.71
CA ASP A 229 -4.73 -4.68 -26.29
C ASP A 229 -4.37 -5.98 -25.55
N THR A 230 -3.33 -5.91 -24.73
CA THR A 230 -2.85 -7.04 -23.91
C THR A 230 -3.50 -7.07 -22.52
N ALA A 231 -4.36 -6.10 -22.19
CA ALA A 231 -4.99 -5.93 -20.88
C ALA A 231 -6.42 -6.49 -20.80
N THR A 232 -6.80 -7.42 -21.69
CA THR A 232 -8.16 -7.98 -21.78
C THR A 232 -8.68 -8.57 -20.47
N THR A 233 -7.82 -9.29 -19.74
CA THR A 233 -8.15 -9.88 -18.43
C THR A 233 -8.55 -8.82 -17.41
N ILE A 234 -7.80 -7.72 -17.29
CA ILE A 234 -8.16 -6.67 -16.33
C ILE A 234 -9.38 -5.88 -16.81
N ARG A 235 -9.52 -5.61 -18.12
CA ARG A 235 -10.70 -4.91 -18.67
C ARG A 235 -12.01 -5.63 -18.33
N THR A 236 -12.05 -6.95 -18.49
CA THR A 236 -13.24 -7.75 -18.16
C THR A 236 -13.51 -7.87 -16.66
N ALA A 237 -12.48 -7.70 -15.82
CA ALA A 237 -12.59 -7.82 -14.38
C ALA A 237 -12.80 -6.48 -13.66
N PHE A 238 -12.49 -5.34 -14.29
CA PHE A 238 -12.35 -4.06 -13.61
C PHE A 238 -13.63 -3.57 -12.93
N ASP A 239 -14.75 -3.61 -13.65
CA ASP A 239 -16.07 -3.19 -13.13
C ASP A 239 -16.63 -4.18 -12.09
N ARG A 240 -15.99 -5.35 -11.96
CA ARG A 240 -16.38 -6.42 -11.03
C ARG A 240 -15.66 -6.36 -9.70
N ILE A 241 -14.72 -5.41 -9.53
CA ILE A 241 -13.91 -5.29 -8.32
C ILE A 241 -14.75 -4.67 -7.20
N VAL A 242 -14.82 -5.38 -6.08
CA VAL A 242 -15.36 -4.88 -4.81
C VAL A 242 -14.24 -4.88 -3.77
N TYR A 243 -14.02 -3.74 -3.13
CA TYR A 243 -13.06 -3.59 -2.05
C TYR A 243 -13.73 -3.83 -0.70
N LEU A 244 -13.12 -4.73 0.07
CA LEU A 244 -13.61 -5.13 1.38
C LEU A 244 -12.90 -4.36 2.48
N PRO A 245 -13.61 -4.02 3.57
CA PRO A 245 -13.04 -3.24 4.65
C PRO A 245 -12.03 -4.07 5.44
N LEU A 246 -10.76 -3.65 5.41
CA LEU A 246 -9.71 -4.19 6.26
C LEU A 246 -8.96 -3.06 6.97
N SER A 247 -9.59 -2.46 7.98
CA SER A 247 -8.95 -1.47 8.84
C SER A 247 -8.57 -2.10 10.19
N SER A 248 -7.37 -1.77 10.68
CA SER A 248 -6.90 -2.15 12.01
C SER A 248 -7.26 -1.05 13.02
N PRO A 249 -7.79 -1.37 14.23
CA PRO A 249 -8.10 -2.72 14.70
C PRO A 249 -9.35 -3.29 14.01
N PHE A 250 -9.22 -4.48 13.42
CA PHE A 250 -10.34 -5.23 12.87
C PHE A 250 -10.88 -6.15 13.96
N PRO A 251 -12.11 -5.94 14.48
CA PRO A 251 -12.61 -6.75 15.60
C PRO A 251 -12.65 -8.24 15.24
N THR A 252 -12.17 -9.11 16.13
CA THR A 252 -12.20 -10.57 15.97
C THR A 252 -13.62 -11.11 15.70
N ARG A 253 -14.64 -10.48 16.29
CA ARG A 253 -16.04 -10.79 16.02
C ARG A 253 -16.41 -10.56 14.55
N LYS A 254 -15.89 -9.51 13.92
CA LYS A 254 -16.12 -9.22 12.49
C LYS A 254 -15.35 -10.18 11.58
N SER A 255 -14.14 -10.60 11.96
CA SER A 255 -13.42 -11.63 11.19
C SER A 255 -14.12 -12.99 11.25
N ASN A 256 -14.68 -13.35 12.40
CA ASN A 256 -15.43 -14.60 12.54
C ASN A 256 -16.75 -14.55 11.76
N ALA A 257 -17.47 -13.42 11.82
CA ALA A 257 -18.66 -13.20 11.00
C ALA A 257 -18.34 -13.26 9.50
N TRP A 258 -17.19 -12.71 9.08
CA TRP A 258 -16.72 -12.82 7.69
C TRP A 258 -16.44 -14.26 7.27
N ALA A 259 -15.71 -15.01 8.11
CA ALA A 259 -15.40 -16.41 7.83
C ALA A 259 -16.69 -17.23 7.74
N ALA A 260 -17.66 -16.97 8.61
CA ALA A 260 -18.98 -17.61 8.57
C ALA A 260 -19.78 -17.23 7.32
N TRP A 261 -19.77 -15.96 6.92
CA TRP A 261 -20.41 -15.49 5.68
C TRP A 261 -19.76 -16.08 4.43
N SER A 262 -18.43 -16.20 4.41
CA SER A 262 -17.70 -16.78 3.28
C SER A 262 -17.95 -18.29 3.17
N ALA A 263 -18.02 -18.98 4.31
CA ALA A 263 -18.29 -20.41 4.37
C ALA A 263 -19.75 -20.78 4.05
N SER A 264 -20.70 -19.86 4.25
CA SER A 264 -22.12 -20.10 3.93
C SER A 264 -22.45 -19.93 2.44
N ARG A 265 -21.53 -19.38 1.64
CA ARG A 265 -21.65 -19.37 0.18
C ARG A 265 -21.25 -20.73 -0.38
N LYS A 266 -22.18 -21.35 -1.12
CA LYS A 266 -21.80 -22.36 -2.12
C LYS A 266 -21.07 -21.63 -3.25
N PRO A 267 -19.99 -22.18 -3.82
CA PRO A 267 -19.40 -21.62 -5.04
C PRO A 267 -20.51 -21.54 -6.09
N GLU A 268 -20.74 -20.35 -6.64
CA GLU A 268 -21.69 -20.22 -7.74
C GLU A 268 -21.04 -20.85 -8.97
N ALA A 269 -21.82 -21.60 -9.75
CA ALA A 269 -21.31 -22.26 -10.95
C ALA A 269 -20.80 -21.20 -11.94
N GLY A 270 -19.48 -21.02 -11.95
CA GLY A 270 -18.79 -19.90 -12.62
C GLY A 270 -17.56 -19.38 -11.85
N ASP A 271 -17.46 -19.68 -10.54
CA ASP A 271 -16.39 -19.18 -9.65
C ASP A 271 -15.05 -19.93 -9.75
N CYS A 272 -14.94 -20.92 -10.63
CA CYS A 272 -13.68 -21.59 -10.93
C CYS A 272 -13.34 -21.35 -12.40
N PRO A 273 -12.49 -20.37 -12.74
CA PRO A 273 -11.81 -20.50 -13.99
C PRO A 273 -10.79 -21.63 -13.79
N THR A 274 -11.14 -22.81 -14.28
CA THR A 274 -10.16 -23.83 -14.65
C THR A 274 -9.35 -23.26 -15.81
N TYR A 275 -8.48 -22.27 -15.55
CA TYR A 275 -7.40 -21.92 -16.46
C TYR A 275 -6.32 -23.00 -16.30
N PHE A 276 -6.62 -24.21 -16.78
CA PHE A 276 -5.58 -25.12 -17.23
C PHE A 276 -4.92 -24.44 -18.43
N PHE A 277 -3.82 -23.73 -18.19
CA PHE A 277 -2.89 -23.47 -19.28
C PHE A 277 -2.26 -24.81 -19.65
N PHE A 278 -2.78 -25.41 -20.72
CA PHE A 278 -2.02 -26.35 -21.53
C PHE A 278 -0.76 -25.61 -22.00
N LEU A 279 0.36 -25.86 -21.33
CA LEU A 279 1.67 -25.68 -21.96
C LEU A 279 1.75 -26.74 -23.08
N PRO A 280 1.90 -26.35 -24.35
CA PRO A 280 2.17 -27.34 -25.39
C PRO A 280 3.52 -27.99 -25.05
N ALA A 281 3.48 -29.31 -24.84
CA ALA A 281 4.67 -30.13 -24.74
C ALA A 281 5.41 -30.08 -26.08
N ALA A 282 6.50 -29.32 -26.14
CA ALA A 282 7.49 -29.46 -27.19
C ALA A 282 8.87 -29.03 -26.65
N PHE A 283 9.84 -29.94 -26.84
CA PHE A 283 11.28 -29.80 -26.66
C PHE A 283 11.85 -29.92 -25.24
N PHE A 284 12.01 -31.17 -24.80
CA PHE A 284 13.28 -31.61 -24.20
C PHE A 284 13.75 -32.87 -24.94
N PRO A 285 15.01 -32.95 -25.40
CA PRO A 285 15.54 -34.16 -26.00
C PRO A 285 15.74 -35.24 -24.93
N ALA A 286 15.54 -36.47 -25.37
CA ALA A 286 15.64 -37.69 -24.60
C ALA A 286 17.03 -37.92 -23.98
N GLY A 287 17.04 -38.64 -22.86
CA GLY A 287 18.14 -39.50 -22.48
C GLY A 287 18.78 -39.20 -21.12
N LEU A 288 18.25 -39.83 -20.06
CA LEU A 288 18.97 -40.87 -19.32
C LEU A 288 18.14 -41.29 -18.10
N THR A 289 17.59 -42.48 -18.23
CA THR A 289 17.09 -43.33 -17.15
C THR A 289 18.22 -43.69 -16.19
N THR A 290 18.01 -43.54 -14.88
CA THR A 290 18.26 -44.63 -13.92
C THR A 290 17.57 -44.39 -12.59
N ASN A 291 16.86 -45.43 -12.19
CA ASN A 291 16.21 -45.73 -10.93
C ASN A 291 17.27 -45.95 -9.83
N HIS A 292 17.12 -45.42 -8.61
CA HIS A 292 17.19 -46.24 -7.38
C HIS A 292 16.92 -45.48 -6.09
N ARG A 293 16.22 -46.19 -5.19
CA ARG A 293 15.93 -45.92 -3.79
C ARG A 293 17.18 -45.80 -2.89
N ASN A 294 16.93 -45.17 -1.73
CA ASN A 294 17.65 -45.28 -0.44
C ASN A 294 19.06 -44.71 -0.35
N SER A 295 19.25 -43.73 0.54
CA SER A 295 19.87 -44.03 1.85
C SER A 295 19.97 -42.76 2.70
N GLU A 296 19.38 -42.83 3.89
CA GLU A 296 19.73 -42.00 5.03
C GLU A 296 21.20 -42.23 5.45
N ARG A 297 21.75 -41.21 6.11
CA ARG A 297 22.95 -41.18 6.97
C ARG A 297 24.33 -41.03 6.32
N SER A 298 24.86 -39.85 6.63
CA SER A 298 26.19 -39.60 7.22
C SER A 298 27.31 -39.19 6.26
N VAL A 299 27.60 -37.89 6.21
CA VAL A 299 28.97 -37.40 6.44
C VAL A 299 28.93 -36.11 7.26
N ARG A 300 29.43 -36.19 8.50
CA ARG A 300 29.97 -35.07 9.28
C ARG A 300 31.27 -34.61 8.64
N ARG A 301 31.50 -33.29 8.50
CA ARG A 301 32.65 -32.52 9.02
C ARG A 301 32.79 -31.15 8.33
N GLY A 302 33.13 -30.13 9.12
CA GLY A 302 33.42 -28.75 8.74
C GLY A 302 32.52 -27.77 9.50
N ILE A 303 32.74 -27.52 10.81
CA ILE A 303 33.57 -26.43 11.34
C ILE A 303 33.15 -25.09 10.69
N GLY A 304 32.48 -24.17 11.38
CA GLY A 304 33.03 -23.45 12.52
C GLY A 304 31.98 -22.75 13.40
N ALA A 305 32.44 -22.45 14.61
CA ALA A 305 31.67 -22.20 15.81
C ALA A 305 30.98 -20.84 15.87
N VAL A 306 29.77 -20.88 16.44
CA VAL A 306 29.07 -19.77 17.06
C VAL A 306 29.65 -19.57 18.47
N ALA A 307 30.11 -18.37 18.78
CA ALA A 307 30.38 -17.93 20.14
C ALA A 307 29.41 -16.79 20.50
N THR A 308 28.42 -17.14 21.30
CA THR A 308 27.53 -16.25 22.04
C THR A 308 28.30 -15.65 23.21
N ALA A 309 28.27 -14.33 23.35
CA ALA A 309 28.63 -13.65 24.60
C ALA A 309 27.47 -12.73 25.01
N THR A 310 26.72 -13.21 25.98
CA THR A 310 25.77 -12.47 26.81
C THR A 310 26.52 -11.48 27.68
N GLY A 311 26.12 -10.21 27.64
CA GLY A 311 26.62 -9.16 28.54
C GLY A 311 25.51 -8.14 28.84
N THR A 312 24.90 -8.29 30.00
CA THR A 312 23.99 -7.34 30.64
C THR A 312 24.70 -6.02 30.94
N PHE A 313 24.11 -4.86 30.61
CA PHE A 313 24.54 -3.57 31.16
C PHE A 313 23.35 -2.66 31.50
N SER A 314 23.41 -2.14 32.72
CA SER A 314 22.47 -1.26 33.42
C SER A 314 22.69 0.22 33.03
N PRO A 315 21.72 1.14 33.20
CA PRO A 315 21.74 2.46 32.57
C PRO A 315 22.37 3.51 33.49
N SER A 316 23.47 4.14 33.07
CA SER A 316 23.82 5.48 33.54
C SER A 316 24.91 6.12 32.67
N THR A 317 24.61 7.33 32.18
CA THR A 317 25.48 8.51 32.00
C THR A 317 25.12 9.26 30.71
N ARG A 318 24.52 10.45 30.89
CA ARG A 318 24.31 11.46 29.86
C ARG A 318 25.66 12.11 29.50
N PRO A 319 26.01 12.30 28.23
CA PRO A 319 27.04 13.25 27.86
C PRO A 319 26.47 14.67 27.88
N LYS A 320 27.12 15.57 28.63
CA LYS A 320 26.89 17.01 28.61
C LYS A 320 27.29 17.57 27.23
N ILE A 321 26.35 18.18 26.52
CA ILE A 321 26.64 19.02 25.35
C ILE A 321 27.33 20.28 25.86
N ARG A 322 28.59 20.50 25.44
CA ARG A 322 29.31 21.76 25.63
C ARG A 322 28.75 22.80 24.66
N ASN A 323 28.40 23.96 25.21
CA ASN A 323 28.06 25.17 24.48
C ASN A 323 29.25 25.62 23.60
N VAL A 324 29.01 25.81 22.31
CA VAL A 324 29.92 26.50 21.39
C VAL A 324 29.39 27.94 21.21
N PRO A 325 30.17 29.00 21.47
CA PRO A 325 29.74 30.38 21.28
C PRO A 325 29.73 30.77 19.79
N PRO A 326 28.89 31.74 19.38
CA PRO A 326 28.75 32.16 17.99
C PRO A 326 29.97 32.99 17.57
N THR A 327 30.65 32.56 16.50
CA THR A 327 31.67 33.36 15.82
C THR A 327 31.06 34.11 14.66
N ALA A 328 31.50 35.36 14.54
CA ALA A 328 30.91 36.43 13.76
C ALA A 328 31.02 36.26 12.23
N LEU A 329 30.00 36.75 11.54
CA LEU A 329 29.99 37.07 10.11
C LEU A 329 31.02 38.18 9.81
N PRO A 330 31.82 38.07 8.73
CA PRO A 330 32.50 39.23 8.17
C PRO A 330 31.55 40.03 7.28
N SER A 331 31.39 41.28 7.65
CA SER A 331 30.83 42.38 6.86
C SER A 331 31.71 42.69 5.63
N GLY A 332 31.07 42.90 4.48
CA GLY A 332 31.55 43.85 3.47
C GLY A 332 31.90 43.26 2.11
N LEU A 333 31.00 43.45 1.14
CA LEU A 333 31.31 43.85 -0.24
C LEU A 333 30.00 44.26 -0.94
N ARG A 334 29.85 45.59 -1.07
CA ARG A 334 29.04 46.41 -1.99
C ARG A 334 27.57 46.06 -2.25
#